data_AF-A0A8S1H760-F1
#
_entry.id   AF-A0A8S1H760-F1
#
_cell.length_a   1.000
_cell.length_b   1.000
_cell.length_c   1.000
_cell.angle_alpha   90.00
_cell.angle_beta   90.00
_cell.angle_gamma   90.00
#
_symmetry.space_group_name_H-M   'P 1'
#
loop_
_entity.id
_entity.type
_entity.pdbx_description
1 polymer ?
#
loop_
_entity_poly.entity_id
_entity_poly.type
_entity_poly.pdbx_seq_one_letter_code
_entity_poly.pdbx_strand_id
1 'polypeptide(L)'
;MQARRTLRRETALTFTLLGDLVEKIGRNIILIIGTAIHLFCFAFIYFLLPADAPLGSTSSSDTFITPSVVFVVGIGFLLGVVHVVWFQQITALICNAYPHQETEAFALSRFMQAAMTCGVISYASLVTLPYQMTIAAVFSVAACFSYILSAKNQRQKVGQTSIFSH
;
A
#
# COMPACT_ATOMS: atom_id res chain seq x y z
N MET A 1 -2.58 29.80 23.85
CA MET A 1 -1.45 28.92 23.47
C MET A 1 -1.48 27.53 24.14
N GLN A 2 -1.98 27.37 25.38
CA GLN A 2 -2.09 26.05 26.04
C GLN A 2 -3.00 25.04 25.31
N ALA A 3 -4.13 25.47 24.74
CA ALA A 3 -5.06 24.59 24.02
C ALA A 3 -4.46 23.93 22.76
N ARG A 4 -3.49 24.58 22.08
CA ARG A 4 -2.77 23.97 20.94
C ARG A 4 -1.76 22.91 21.39
N ARG A 5 -1.27 22.98 22.64
CA ARG A 5 -0.32 22.01 23.20
C ARG A 5 -1.03 20.74 23.69
N THR A 6 -2.25 20.85 24.21
CA THR A 6 -3.07 19.69 24.58
C THR A 6 -3.57 18.94 23.35
N LEU A 7 -4.09 19.65 22.33
CA LEU A 7 -4.55 19.04 21.08
C LEU A 7 -3.42 18.28 20.34
N ARG A 8 -2.20 18.84 20.32
CA ARG A 8 -1.02 18.20 19.71
C ARG A 8 -0.55 16.97 20.51
N ARG A 9 -0.84 16.93 21.81
CA ARG A 9 -0.51 15.79 22.67
C ARG A 9 -1.47 14.63 22.43
N GLU A 10 -2.77 14.90 22.27
CA GLU A 10 -3.75 13.85 22.04
C GLU A 10 -3.62 13.23 20.65
N THR A 11 -3.39 14.05 19.61
CA THR A 11 -3.12 13.51 18.27
C THR A 11 -1.83 12.70 18.27
N ALA A 12 -0.74 13.21 18.85
CA ALA A 12 0.49 12.45 18.99
C ALA A 12 0.28 11.13 19.74
N LEU A 13 -0.48 11.14 20.85
CA LEU A 13 -0.78 9.93 21.63
C LEU A 13 -1.53 8.90 20.79
N THR A 14 -2.53 9.32 20.00
CA THR A 14 -3.29 8.40 19.13
C THR A 14 -2.40 7.78 18.05
N PHE A 15 -1.50 8.56 17.44
CA PHE A 15 -0.56 8.04 16.45
C PHE A 15 0.51 7.13 17.06
N THR A 16 0.97 7.42 18.28
CA THR A 16 1.91 6.56 19.02
C THR A 16 1.25 5.26 19.48
N LEU A 17 0.04 5.32 20.06
CA LEU A 17 -0.73 4.12 20.43
C LEU A 17 -1.07 3.24 19.23
N LEU A 18 -1.40 3.85 18.09
CA LEU A 18 -1.63 3.11 16.86
C LEU A 18 -0.33 2.45 16.38
N GLY A 19 0.82 3.11 16.53
CA GLY A 19 2.15 2.55 16.29
C GLY A 19 2.46 1.34 17.19
N ASP A 20 2.17 1.43 18.49
CA ASP A 20 2.40 0.35 19.45
C ASP A 20 1.48 -0.86 19.20
N LEU A 21 0.23 -0.61 18.76
CA LEU A 21 -0.70 -1.66 18.36
C LEU A 21 -0.24 -2.34 17.05
N VAL A 22 0.28 -1.55 16.11
CA VAL A 22 0.89 -2.00 14.85
C VAL A 22 2.13 -2.87 15.13
N GLU A 23 2.92 -2.50 16.15
CA GLU A 23 4.08 -3.27 16.59
C GLU A 23 3.66 -4.59 17.27
N LYS A 24 2.63 -4.57 18.13
CA LYS A 24 2.07 -5.76 18.79
C LYS A 24 1.40 -6.76 17.84
N ILE A 25 0.65 -6.28 16.84
CA ILE A 25 0.01 -7.13 15.82
C ILE A 25 1.07 -7.74 14.89
N GLY A 26 2.26 -7.16 14.83
CA GLY A 26 3.36 -7.64 14.03
C GLY A 26 3.29 -7.08 12.61
N ARG A 27 4.38 -6.42 12.23
CA ARG A 27 4.55 -5.72 10.94
C ARG A 27 4.14 -6.54 9.71
N ASN A 28 4.39 -7.85 9.74
CA ASN A 28 4.06 -8.76 8.65
C ASN A 28 2.54 -9.04 8.52
N ILE A 29 1.82 -9.12 9.64
CA ILE A 29 0.37 -9.41 9.65
C ILE A 29 -0.41 -8.25 9.04
N ILE A 30 -0.02 -7.03 9.38
CA ILE A 30 -0.64 -5.80 8.88
C ILE A 30 -0.50 -5.70 7.36
N LEU A 31 0.67 -6.08 6.84
CA LEU A 31 0.90 -6.12 5.41
C LEU A 31 0.04 -7.18 4.71
N ILE A 32 -0.07 -8.39 5.28
CA ILE A 32 -0.92 -9.47 4.73
C ILE A 32 -2.39 -9.06 4.71
N ILE A 33 -2.91 -8.48 5.81
CA ILE A 33 -4.28 -7.96 5.88
C ILE A 33 -4.48 -6.86 4.85
N GLY A 34 -3.51 -5.95 4.71
CA GLY A 34 -3.56 -4.90 3.69
C GLY A 34 -3.59 -5.47 2.26
N THR A 35 -2.83 -6.51 1.96
CA THR A 35 -2.89 -7.19 0.65
C THR A 35 -4.26 -7.80 0.40
N ALA A 36 -4.85 -8.46 1.40
CA ALA A 36 -6.17 -9.05 1.27
C ALA A 36 -7.25 -7.99 0.99
N ILE A 37 -7.20 -6.85 1.68
CA ILE A 37 -8.13 -5.74 1.44
C ILE A 37 -7.88 -5.12 0.05
N HIS A 38 -6.63 -4.97 -0.41
CA HIS A 38 -6.36 -4.52 -1.78
C HIS A 38 -6.97 -5.44 -2.84
N LEU A 39 -6.81 -6.76 -2.69
CA LEU A 39 -7.40 -7.75 -3.61
C LEU A 39 -8.93 -7.68 -3.60
N PHE A 40 -9.54 -7.50 -2.42
CA PHE A 40 -10.97 -7.28 -2.31
C PHE A 40 -11.40 -6.00 -3.04
N CYS A 41 -10.73 -4.87 -2.80
CA CYS A 41 -11.03 -3.62 -3.49
C CYS A 41 -10.88 -3.74 -5.01
N PHE A 42 -9.86 -4.46 -5.52
CA PHE A 42 -9.71 -4.71 -6.96
C PHE A 42 -10.85 -5.55 -7.54
N ALA A 43 -11.29 -6.58 -6.83
CA ALA A 43 -12.45 -7.36 -7.23
C ALA A 43 -13.72 -6.50 -7.28
N PHE A 44 -13.93 -5.63 -6.30
CA PHE A 44 -15.07 -4.71 -6.29
C PHE A 44 -14.98 -3.69 -7.43
N ILE A 45 -13.82 -3.09 -7.67
CA ILE A 45 -13.62 -2.16 -8.81
C ILE A 45 -13.96 -2.86 -10.14
N TYR A 46 -13.60 -4.12 -10.30
CA TYR A 46 -13.97 -4.93 -11.48
C TYR A 46 -15.49 -5.09 -11.63
N PHE A 47 -16.23 -5.30 -10.54
CA PHE A 47 -17.70 -5.44 -10.59
C PHE A 47 -18.44 -4.10 -10.71
N LEU A 48 -17.87 -3.01 -10.20
CA LEU A 48 -18.53 -1.70 -10.12
C LEU A 48 -18.31 -0.83 -11.37
N LEU A 49 -17.21 -1.01 -12.08
CA LEU A 49 -16.86 -0.17 -13.23
C LEU A 49 -16.96 -0.96 -14.55
N PRO A 50 -17.58 -0.38 -15.60
CA PRO A 50 -17.59 -0.98 -16.92
C PRO A 50 -16.17 -1.04 -17.50
N ALA A 51 -15.89 -2.07 -18.32
CA ALA A 51 -14.57 -2.35 -18.86
C ALA A 51 -13.97 -1.20 -19.70
N ASP A 52 -14.84 -0.38 -20.29
CA ASP A 52 -14.49 0.75 -21.16
C ASP A 52 -14.34 2.08 -20.41
N ALA A 53 -14.50 2.08 -19.08
CA ALA A 53 -14.38 3.28 -18.24
C ALA A 53 -13.12 4.14 -18.48
N PRO A 54 -11.92 3.58 -18.78
CA PRO A 54 -10.74 4.38 -19.04
C PRO A 54 -10.56 4.82 -20.51
N LEU A 55 -11.35 4.33 -21.47
CA LEU A 55 -11.10 4.48 -22.91
C LEU A 55 -12.10 5.35 -23.69
N GLY A 56 -13.25 5.73 -23.11
CA GLY A 56 -14.22 6.59 -23.81
C GLY A 56 -15.45 6.99 -23.00
N SER A 57 -16.23 7.94 -23.53
CA SER A 57 -17.51 8.36 -22.94
C SER A 57 -18.52 7.23 -23.02
N THR A 58 -19.08 6.86 -21.87
CA THR A 58 -19.97 5.71 -21.68
C THR A 58 -21.34 6.00 -22.31
N SER A 59 -21.42 5.91 -23.64
CA SER A 59 -22.67 5.95 -24.39
C SER A 59 -23.12 4.51 -24.63
N SER A 60 -23.90 3.97 -23.69
CA SER A 60 -24.62 2.70 -23.81
C SER A 60 -23.79 1.43 -23.62
N SER A 61 -23.55 1.01 -22.37
CA SER A 61 -23.30 -0.41 -22.06
C SER A 61 -23.56 -0.73 -20.58
N ASP A 62 -24.27 -1.84 -20.36
CA ASP A 62 -24.81 -2.33 -19.10
C ASP A 62 -23.79 -2.33 -17.94
N THR A 63 -24.08 -1.55 -16.90
CA THR A 63 -23.45 -1.79 -15.60
C THR A 63 -24.24 -2.91 -14.91
N PHE A 64 -23.57 -4.02 -14.55
CA PHE A 64 -24.19 -5.20 -13.93
C PHE A 64 -24.97 -4.90 -12.64
N ILE A 65 -24.62 -3.80 -11.95
CA ILE A 65 -25.27 -3.28 -10.74
C ILE A 65 -25.36 -1.77 -10.91
N THR A 66 -26.49 -1.14 -10.57
CA THR A 66 -26.59 0.33 -10.48
C THR A 66 -25.64 0.80 -9.37
N PRO A 67 -24.48 1.40 -9.69
CA PRO A 67 -23.47 1.65 -8.69
C PRO A 67 -23.94 2.83 -7.83
N SER A 68 -24.17 2.59 -6.53
CA SER A 68 -24.35 3.68 -5.58
C SER A 68 -23.03 4.44 -5.46
N VAL A 69 -23.05 5.73 -5.77
CA VAL A 69 -21.87 6.62 -5.71
C VAL A 69 -21.16 6.52 -4.34
N VAL A 70 -21.95 6.42 -3.27
CA VAL A 70 -21.43 6.27 -1.89
C VAL A 70 -20.57 5.02 -1.75
N PHE A 71 -20.98 3.92 -2.39
CA PHE A 71 -20.27 2.65 -2.31
C PHE A 71 -18.95 2.69 -3.08
N VAL A 72 -18.95 3.25 -4.31
CA VAL A 72 -17.73 3.45 -5.12
C VAL A 72 -16.72 4.33 -4.37
N VAL A 73 -17.18 5.44 -3.80
CA VAL A 73 -16.34 6.36 -3.02
C VAL A 73 -15.81 5.67 -1.75
N GLY A 74 -16.62 4.85 -1.08
CA GLY A 74 -16.19 4.07 0.07
C GLY A 74 -15.06 3.09 -0.25
N ILE A 75 -15.13 2.40 -1.39
CA ILE A 75 -14.06 1.49 -1.85
C ILE A 75 -12.79 2.28 -2.20
N GLY A 76 -12.92 3.42 -2.89
CA GLY A 76 -11.79 4.30 -3.20
C GLY A 76 -11.09 4.83 -1.95
N PHE A 77 -11.87 5.23 -0.93
CA PHE A 77 -11.34 5.63 0.37
C PHE A 77 -10.58 4.49 1.05
N LEU A 78 -11.18 3.29 1.12
CA LEU A 78 -10.55 2.14 1.75
C LEU A 78 -9.25 1.76 1.04
N LEU A 79 -9.24 1.77 -0.30
CA LEU A 79 -8.04 1.53 -1.10
C LEU A 79 -6.93 2.55 -0.80
N GLY A 80 -7.28 3.84 -0.65
CA GLY A 80 -6.33 4.89 -0.24
C GLY A 80 -5.76 4.67 1.16
N VAL A 81 -6.59 4.26 2.13
CA VAL A 81 -6.14 3.93 3.50
C VAL A 81 -5.16 2.77 3.48
N VAL A 82 -5.46 1.69 2.75
CA VAL A 82 -4.55 0.54 2.68
C VAL A 82 -3.24 0.90 1.96
N HIS A 83 -3.31 1.73 0.91
CA HIS A 83 -2.12 2.20 0.20
C HIS A 83 -1.15 2.95 1.14
N VAL A 84 -1.66 3.85 1.99
CA VAL A 84 -0.78 4.60 2.90
C VAL A 84 -0.12 3.68 3.93
N VAL A 85 -0.86 2.67 4.43
CA VAL A 85 -0.31 1.67 5.35
C VAL A 85 0.81 0.89 4.66
N TRP A 86 0.57 0.40 3.45
CA TRP A 86 1.58 -0.31 2.65
C TRP A 86 2.84 0.52 2.41
N PHE A 87 2.66 1.79 2.03
CA PHE A 87 3.74 2.73 1.82
C PHE A 87 4.58 2.96 3.09
N GLN A 88 3.92 3.11 4.24
CA GLN A 88 4.60 3.25 5.53
C GLN A 88 5.39 1.98 5.90
N GLN A 89 4.82 0.79 5.67
CA GLN A 89 5.48 -0.47 6.01
C GLN A 89 6.75 -0.74 5.19
N ILE A 90 6.74 -0.41 3.90
CA ILE A 90 7.92 -0.52 3.03
C ILE A 90 8.98 0.50 3.45
N THR A 91 8.57 1.74 3.70
CA THR A 91 9.49 2.80 4.13
C THR A 91 10.17 2.42 5.44
N ALA A 92 9.41 1.90 6.43
CA ALA A 92 9.98 1.40 7.68
C ALA A 92 10.94 0.22 7.47
N LEU A 93 10.67 -0.68 6.51
CA LEU A 93 11.59 -1.77 6.19
C LEU A 93 12.91 -1.25 5.60
N ILE A 94 12.87 -0.27 4.70
CA ILE A 94 14.06 0.33 4.08
C ILE A 94 14.91 1.06 5.13
N CYS A 95 14.29 1.90 5.96
CA CYS A 95 15.00 2.61 7.03
C CYS A 95 15.67 1.65 8.01
N ASN A 96 15.02 0.53 8.34
CA ASN A 96 15.61 -0.50 9.21
C ASN A 96 16.72 -1.31 8.52
N ALA A 97 16.65 -1.50 7.20
CA ALA A 97 17.63 -2.27 6.44
C ALA A 97 18.92 -1.47 6.17
N TYR A 98 18.84 -0.15 6.09
CA TYR A 98 19.96 0.76 5.77
C TYR A 98 20.05 1.92 6.77
N PRO A 99 20.38 1.66 8.05
CA PRO A 99 20.33 2.66 9.13
C PRO A 99 21.38 3.78 9.06
N HIS A 100 22.36 3.66 8.15
CA HIS A 100 23.39 4.68 7.91
C HIS A 100 23.31 5.30 6.51
N GLN A 101 22.38 4.81 5.68
CA GLN A 101 22.21 5.18 4.27
C GLN A 101 20.72 5.30 3.93
N GLU A 102 19.88 5.62 4.92
CA GLU A 102 18.43 5.63 4.80
C GLU A 102 17.96 6.66 3.77
N THR A 103 18.65 7.80 3.68
CA THR A 103 18.34 8.87 2.71
C THR A 103 18.56 8.40 1.27
N GLU A 104 19.67 7.71 1.01
CA GLU A 104 20.00 7.20 -0.32
C GLU A 104 19.07 6.05 -0.71
N ALA A 105 18.83 5.11 0.20
CA ALA A 105 17.92 4.00 -0.03
C ALA A 105 16.47 4.48 -0.25
N PHE A 106 16.05 5.52 0.49
CA PHE A 106 14.75 6.14 0.27
C PHE A 106 14.68 6.85 -1.08
N ALA A 107 15.70 7.61 -1.48
CA ALA A 107 15.74 8.28 -2.78
C ALA A 107 15.64 7.26 -3.94
N LEU A 108 16.39 6.15 -3.86
CA LEU A 108 16.31 5.06 -4.83
C LEU A 108 14.90 4.47 -4.91
N SER A 109 14.24 4.26 -3.77
CA SER A 109 12.87 3.74 -3.74
C SER A 109 11.86 4.66 -4.44
N ARG A 110 12.01 5.99 -4.29
CA ARG A 110 11.15 6.99 -4.95
C ARG A 110 11.42 7.07 -6.44
N PHE A 111 12.68 6.94 -6.85
CA PHE A 111 13.06 6.85 -8.26
C PHE A 111 12.40 5.63 -8.93
N MET A 112 12.48 4.45 -8.31
CA MET A 112 11.85 3.24 -8.82
C MET A 112 10.32 3.37 -8.86
N GLN A 113 9.71 3.98 -7.84
CA GLN A 113 8.27 4.27 -7.83
C GLN A 113 7.85 5.18 -8.99
N ALA A 114 8.61 6.24 -9.27
CA ALA A 114 8.35 7.14 -10.38
C ALA A 114 8.50 6.44 -11.73
N ALA A 115 9.55 5.63 -11.91
CA ALA A 115 9.78 4.85 -13.13
C ALA A 115 8.63 3.88 -13.42
N MET A 116 8.20 3.12 -12.40
CA MET A 116 7.05 2.22 -12.51
C MET A 116 5.75 2.98 -12.82
N THR A 117 5.53 4.12 -12.19
CA THR A 117 4.34 4.95 -12.42
C THR A 117 4.31 5.48 -13.86
N CYS A 118 5.45 5.90 -14.40
CA CYS A 118 5.59 6.28 -15.80
C CYS A 118 5.20 5.12 -16.74
N GLY A 119 5.68 3.91 -16.45
CA GLY A 119 5.30 2.70 -17.18
C GLY A 119 3.79 2.43 -17.13
N VAL A 120 3.19 2.53 -15.94
CA VAL A 120 1.74 2.35 -15.73
C VAL A 120 0.92 3.34 -16.54
N ILE A 121 1.26 4.63 -16.47
CA ILE A 121 0.55 5.68 -17.19
C ILE A 121 0.69 5.49 -18.71
N SER A 122 1.85 5.02 -19.18
CA SER A 122 2.10 4.79 -20.62
C SER A 122 1.19 3.72 -21.22
N TYR A 123 0.98 2.59 -20.52
CA TYR A 123 0.06 1.55 -21.00
C TYR A 123 -1.40 1.80 -20.61
N ALA A 124 -1.67 2.67 -19.63
CA ALA A 124 -3.03 2.92 -19.12
C ALA A 124 -3.99 3.40 -20.22
N SER A 125 -3.48 4.15 -21.21
CA SER A 125 -4.26 4.64 -22.36
C SER A 125 -4.51 3.58 -23.45
N LEU A 126 -3.91 2.39 -23.34
CA LEU A 126 -3.96 1.33 -24.35
C LEU A 126 -4.71 0.08 -23.87
N VAL A 127 -4.90 -0.06 -22.56
CA VAL A 127 -5.34 -1.31 -21.92
C VAL A 127 -6.65 -1.08 -21.18
N THR A 128 -7.66 -1.94 -21.42
CA THR A 128 -8.97 -1.85 -20.75
C THR A 128 -8.86 -2.09 -19.24
N LEU A 129 -9.78 -1.52 -18.48
CA LEU A 129 -9.82 -1.55 -17.02
C LEU A 129 -9.56 -2.95 -16.38
N PRO A 130 -10.17 -4.05 -16.87
CA PRO A 130 -10.00 -5.36 -16.22
C PRO A 130 -8.58 -5.90 -16.28
N TYR A 131 -7.85 -5.64 -17.36
CA TYR A 131 -6.45 -6.07 -17.47
C TYR A 131 -5.55 -5.28 -16.52
N GLN A 132 -5.80 -3.99 -16.33
CA GLN A 132 -5.05 -3.17 -15.37
C GLN A 132 -5.21 -3.69 -13.94
N MET A 133 -6.43 -4.06 -13.54
CA MET A 133 -6.71 -4.61 -12.22
C MET A 133 -6.08 -5.99 -12.01
N THR A 134 -6.05 -6.82 -13.06
CA THR A 134 -5.43 -8.16 -12.98
C THR A 134 -3.91 -8.05 -12.82
N ILE A 135 -3.28 -7.16 -13.59
CA ILE A 135 -1.84 -6.87 -13.46
C ILE A 135 -1.55 -6.34 -12.05
N ALA A 136 -2.32 -5.36 -11.57
CA ALA A 136 -2.15 -4.81 -10.22
C ALA A 136 -2.31 -5.87 -9.11
N ALA A 137 -3.25 -6.80 -9.26
CA ALA A 137 -3.45 -7.90 -8.30
C ALA A 137 -2.24 -8.84 -8.24
N VAL A 138 -1.70 -9.25 -9.40
CA VAL A 138 -0.51 -10.11 -9.46
C VAL A 138 0.70 -9.41 -8.83
N PHE A 139 0.94 -8.14 -9.18
CA PHE A 139 2.04 -7.36 -8.60
C PHE A 139 1.87 -7.14 -7.09
N SER A 140 0.63 -6.99 -6.59
CA SER A 140 0.35 -6.85 -5.16
C SER A 140 0.70 -8.12 -4.36
N VAL A 141 0.34 -9.30 -4.88
CA VAL A 141 0.71 -10.58 -4.27
C VAL A 141 2.22 -10.81 -4.31
N ALA A 142 2.85 -10.53 -5.45
CA ALA A 142 4.30 -10.63 -5.59
C ALA A 142 5.04 -9.71 -4.61
N ALA A 143 4.60 -8.44 -4.50
CA ALA A 143 5.15 -7.49 -3.54
C ALA A 143 5.00 -7.97 -2.10
N CYS A 144 3.86 -8.60 -1.75
CA CYS A 144 3.62 -9.13 -0.41
C CYS A 144 4.62 -10.24 -0.08
N PHE A 145 4.87 -11.15 -1.03
CA PHE A 145 5.85 -12.22 -0.87
C PHE A 145 7.28 -11.67 -0.75
N SER A 146 7.68 -10.74 -1.63
CA SER A 146 8.99 -10.08 -1.58
C SER A 146 9.22 -9.36 -0.26
N TYR A 147 8.20 -8.69 0.29
CA TYR A 147 8.27 -8.03 1.59
C TYR A 147 8.53 -9.03 2.71
N ILE A 148 7.76 -10.13 2.77
CA ILE A 148 7.89 -11.14 3.83
C ILE A 148 9.28 -11.79 3.79
N LEU A 149 9.79 -12.12 2.60
CA LEU A 149 11.15 -12.64 2.43
C LEU A 149 12.21 -11.66 2.94
N SER A 150 12.08 -10.39 2.55
CA SER A 150 13.02 -9.33 2.96
C SER A 150 12.96 -9.11 4.47
N ALA A 151 11.76 -9.09 5.06
CA ALA A 151 11.57 -8.94 6.49
C ALA A 151 12.16 -10.12 7.28
N LYS A 152 12.05 -11.36 6.77
CA LYS A 152 12.69 -12.54 7.38
C LYS A 152 14.21 -12.44 7.33
N ASN A 153 14.78 -12.05 6.18
CA ASN A 153 16.22 -11.90 6.01
C ASN A 153 16.80 -10.84 6.97
N GLN A 154 16.08 -9.73 7.17
CA GLN A 154 16.49 -8.69 8.12
C GLN A 154 16.48 -9.18 9.58
N ARG A 155 15.47 -9.97 9.98
CA ARG A 155 15.43 -10.57 11.33
C ARG A 155 16.60 -11.51 11.58
N GLN A 156 17.02 -12.28 10.57
CA GLN A 156 18.17 -13.20 10.69
C GLN A 156 19.48 -12.44 10.90
N LYS A 157 19.70 -11.35 10.15
CA LYS A 157 20.91 -10.52 10.31
C LYS A 157 21.02 -9.95 11.72
N VAL A 158 19.94 -9.39 12.26
CA VAL A 158 19.91 -8.85 13.63
C VAL A 158 20.22 -9.93 14.67
N GLY A 159 19.63 -11.13 14.53
CA GLY A 159 19.93 -12.25 15.43
C GLY A 159 21.39 -12.68 15.39
N GLN A 160 22.02 -12.67 14.22
CA GLN A 160 23.42 -13.06 14.05
C GLN A 160 24.40 -12.04 14.66
N THR A 161 24.11 -10.74 14.57
CA THR A 161 24.92 -9.68 15.21
C THR A 161 24.85 -9.73 16.74
N SER A 162 23.70 -10.13 17.30
CA SER A 162 23.54 -10.29 18.76
C SER A 162 24.29 -11.48 19.35
N ILE A 163 24.57 -12.53 18.56
CA ILE A 163 25.34 -13.70 19.01
C ILE A 163 26.86 -13.42 19.00
N PHE A 164 27.35 -12.55 18.11
CA PHE A 164 28.77 -12.19 17.99
C PHE A 164 29.23 -11.10 18.97
N SER A 165 28.34 -10.56 19.80
CA SER A 165 28.64 -9.51 20.80
C SER A 165 28.75 -10.03 22.24
N HIS A 166 28.77 -11.35 22.42
CA HIS A 166 29.09 -12.06 23.65
C HIS A 166 30.39 -12.85 23.48
#